data_AF-A0A524P4S5-F1
#
_entry.id   AF-A0A524P4S5-F1
#
_cell.length_a   1.000
_cell.length_b   1.000
_cell.length_c   1.000
_cell.angle_alpha   90.00
_cell.angle_beta   90.00
_cell.angle_gamma   90.00
#
_symmetry.space_group_name_H-M   'P 1'
#
loop_
_entity.id
_entity.type
_entity.pdbx_description
1 polymer ?
#
loop_
_entity_poly.entity_id
_entity_poly.type
_entity_poly.pdbx_seq_one_letter_code
_entity_poly.pdbx_strand_id
1 'polypeptide(L)'
;MTGPFASRWTRIVALLAVLALLALALWFDTSVSPVTRDRPVDEYPDLFVGGATCPSRGDALENARRSEELARLRADRYAYDPRDGVRAVLLYQEAESCYRAAGYEIGLHRSHRAASGLAVQVRTDYAAARLNLLNALERERWSVALSEIRRLLLLTDHIGRHEYVDWLNEITGRVAVKASAAS
;
A
#
# COMPACT_ATOMS: atom_id res chain seq x y z
N MET A 1 -7.04 -69.97 -25.16
CA MET A 1 -5.63 -69.50 -25.10
C MET A 1 -5.63 -67.98 -25.14
N THR A 2 -5.80 -67.31 -24.00
CA THR A 2 -5.70 -65.85 -23.86
C THR A 2 -4.42 -65.54 -23.12
N GLY A 3 -3.44 -65.01 -23.85
CA GLY A 3 -2.06 -64.87 -23.36
C GLY A 3 -1.93 -63.79 -22.28
N PRO A 4 -1.10 -64.00 -21.23
CA PRO A 4 -0.89 -63.07 -20.11
C PRO A 4 -0.19 -61.74 -20.49
N PHE A 5 0.14 -61.54 -21.78
CA PHE A 5 0.84 -60.37 -22.31
C PHE A 5 0.03 -59.06 -22.26
N ALA A 6 -1.31 -59.13 -22.28
CA ALA A 6 -2.16 -57.94 -22.24
C ALA A 6 -2.07 -57.16 -20.90
N SER A 7 -1.63 -57.83 -19.82
CA SER A 7 -1.57 -57.24 -18.46
C SER A 7 -0.35 -56.36 -18.21
N ARG A 8 0.76 -56.58 -18.94
CA ARG A 8 1.98 -55.77 -18.80
C ARG A 8 1.87 -54.44 -19.53
N TRP A 9 1.25 -54.44 -20.70
CA TRP A 9 1.10 -53.24 -21.53
C TRP A 9 0.14 -52.22 -20.89
N THR A 10 -0.97 -52.71 -20.33
CA THR A 10 -1.93 -51.89 -19.57
C THR A 10 -1.31 -51.24 -18.33
N ARG A 11 -0.41 -51.94 -17.62
CA ARG A 11 0.34 -51.37 -16.49
C ARG A 11 1.33 -50.28 -16.92
N ILE A 12 2.00 -50.45 -18.06
CA ILE A 12 2.93 -49.44 -18.59
C ILE A 12 2.19 -48.17 -18.99
N VAL A 13 1.05 -48.30 -19.69
CA VAL A 13 0.23 -47.15 -20.08
C VAL A 13 -0.33 -46.41 -18.87
N ALA A 14 -0.80 -47.14 -17.84
CA ALA A 14 -1.27 -46.52 -16.60
C ALA A 14 -0.16 -45.76 -15.87
N LEU A 15 1.06 -46.30 -15.81
CA LEU A 15 2.23 -45.63 -15.21
C LEU A 15 2.60 -44.34 -15.95
N LEU A 16 2.59 -44.37 -17.28
CA LEU A 16 2.87 -43.18 -18.09
C LEU A 16 1.80 -42.10 -17.94
N ALA A 17 0.52 -42.48 -17.85
CA ALA A 17 -0.56 -41.54 -17.59
C ALA A 17 -0.43 -40.86 -16.22
N VAL A 18 -0.07 -41.63 -15.18
CA VAL A 18 0.18 -41.08 -13.84
C VAL A 18 1.39 -40.14 -13.84
N LEU A 19 2.49 -40.51 -14.52
CA LEU A 19 3.67 -39.66 -14.66
C LEU A 19 3.36 -38.36 -15.40
N ALA A 20 2.58 -38.43 -16.48
CA ALA A 20 2.14 -37.25 -17.23
C ALA A 20 1.27 -36.33 -16.37
N LEU A 21 0.34 -36.88 -15.59
CA LEU A 21 -0.50 -36.11 -14.66
C LEU A 21 0.32 -35.49 -13.52
N LEU A 22 1.32 -36.19 -12.98
CA LEU A 22 2.24 -35.66 -11.97
C LEU A 22 3.10 -34.52 -12.54
N ALA A 23 3.62 -34.69 -13.75
CA ALA A 23 4.39 -33.64 -14.43
C ALA A 23 3.52 -32.41 -14.70
N LEU A 24 2.26 -32.60 -15.12
CA LEU A 24 1.31 -31.52 -15.33
C LEU A 24 0.97 -30.80 -14.03
N ALA A 25 0.71 -31.55 -12.95
CA ALA A 25 0.43 -30.99 -11.62
C ALA A 25 1.61 -30.18 -11.07
N LEU A 26 2.84 -30.70 -11.21
CA LEU A 26 4.07 -29.98 -10.84
C LEU A 26 4.26 -28.71 -11.68
N TRP A 27 3.91 -28.74 -12.96
CA TRP A 27 4.00 -27.57 -13.82
C TRP A 27 3.01 -26.47 -13.42
N PHE A 28 1.77 -26.85 -13.07
CA PHE A 28 0.77 -25.92 -12.54
C PHE A 28 1.16 -25.36 -11.16
N ASP A 29 1.78 -26.15 -10.27
CA ASP A 29 2.16 -25.69 -8.92
C ASP A 29 3.29 -24.63 -8.93
N THR A 30 4.15 -24.64 -9.95
CA THR A 30 5.23 -23.64 -10.09
C THR A 30 4.75 -22.24 -10.50
N SER A 31 3.49 -22.06 -10.87
CA SER A 31 2.98 -20.77 -11.37
C SER A 31 2.58 -19.77 -10.27
N VAL A 32 2.59 -20.17 -8.99
CA VAL A 32 2.38 -19.24 -7.86
C VAL A 32 3.71 -18.59 -7.50
N SER A 33 3.97 -17.40 -8.04
CA SER A 33 5.13 -16.57 -7.67
C SER A 33 5.21 -16.43 -6.13
N PRO A 34 6.35 -16.74 -5.48
CA PRO A 34 6.48 -16.73 -4.01
C PRO A 34 6.20 -15.35 -3.38
N VAL A 35 6.26 -14.27 -4.16
CA VAL A 35 5.99 -12.89 -3.72
C VAL A 35 4.56 -12.69 -3.22
N THR A 36 3.59 -13.49 -3.66
CA THR A 36 2.19 -13.39 -3.18
C THR A 36 1.90 -14.24 -1.94
N ARG A 37 2.80 -15.15 -1.54
CA ARG A 37 2.53 -16.17 -0.52
C ARG A 37 2.70 -15.69 0.93
N ASP A 38 3.56 -14.69 1.17
CA ASP A 38 3.89 -14.14 2.51
C ASP A 38 3.31 -12.72 2.76
N ARG A 39 2.14 -12.41 2.21
CA ARG A 39 1.51 -11.10 2.45
C ARG A 39 0.87 -11.05 3.86
N PRO A 40 1.10 -9.99 4.66
CA PRO A 40 0.21 -9.68 5.78
C PRO A 40 -1.14 -9.21 5.22
N VAL A 41 -2.14 -10.10 5.24
CA VAL A 41 -3.42 -9.87 4.54
C VAL A 41 -4.32 -8.90 5.32
N ASP A 42 -4.18 -8.80 6.64
CA ASP A 42 -5.25 -8.26 7.49
C ASP A 42 -4.90 -6.99 8.30
N GLU A 43 -3.66 -6.50 8.25
CA GLU A 43 -3.25 -5.34 9.07
C GLU A 43 -2.55 -4.28 8.22
N TYR A 44 -3.31 -3.25 7.84
CA TYR A 44 -2.76 -2.07 7.15
C TYR A 44 -2.78 -0.90 8.12
N PRO A 45 -1.71 -0.10 8.17
CA PRO A 45 -1.67 1.02 9.08
C PRO A 45 -2.73 2.05 8.67
N ASP A 46 -3.42 2.59 9.66
CA ASP A 46 -4.15 3.84 9.48
C ASP A 46 -3.13 4.99 9.34
N LEU A 47 -3.36 5.85 8.36
CA LEU A 47 -2.44 6.95 8.02
C LEU A 47 -2.52 8.09 9.03
N PHE A 48 -3.62 8.22 9.78
CA PHE A 48 -3.92 9.41 10.57
C PHE A 48 -4.17 9.10 12.05
N VAL A 49 -3.29 8.29 12.64
CA VAL A 49 -3.36 7.94 14.06
C VAL A 49 -2.71 9.03 14.92
N GLY A 50 -3.46 9.50 15.92
CA GLY A 50 -3.02 10.56 16.82
C GLY A 50 -3.29 11.94 16.23
N GLY A 51 -4.24 12.66 16.81
CA GLY A 51 -4.46 14.06 16.44
C GLY A 51 -3.26 14.91 16.83
N ALA A 52 -2.92 15.88 15.97
CA ALA A 52 -1.88 16.84 16.29
C ALA A 52 -2.31 17.77 17.43
N THR A 53 -1.37 18.06 18.33
CA THR A 53 -1.57 18.97 19.47
C THR A 53 -0.99 20.34 19.16
N CYS A 54 -1.66 21.40 19.62
CA CYS A 54 -1.15 22.75 19.42
C CYS A 54 0.19 22.93 20.17
N PRO A 55 1.23 23.50 19.53
CA PRO A 55 2.48 23.83 20.21
C PRO A 55 2.22 24.70 21.44
N SER A 56 2.81 24.34 22.58
CA SER A 56 2.64 25.06 23.85
C SER A 56 3.36 26.41 23.91
N ARG A 57 4.18 26.74 22.90
CA ARG A 57 4.95 27.98 22.82
C ARG A 57 4.35 28.89 21.75
N GLY A 58 4.26 30.18 22.07
CA GLY A 58 3.79 31.23 21.17
C GLY A 58 2.28 31.46 21.25
N ASP A 59 1.79 32.35 20.39
CA ASP A 59 0.37 32.65 20.28
C ASP A 59 -0.37 31.53 19.51
N ALA A 60 -1.44 31.01 20.10
CA ALA A 60 -2.20 29.90 19.52
C ALA A 60 -2.84 30.28 18.18
N LEU A 61 -3.33 31.51 18.03
CA LEU A 61 -3.97 31.95 16.80
C LEU A 61 -2.94 32.12 15.66
N GLU A 62 -1.77 32.67 15.96
CA GLU A 62 -0.66 32.78 15.01
C GLU A 62 -0.17 31.39 14.57
N ASN A 63 0.02 30.47 15.52
CA ASN A 63 0.40 29.09 15.23
C ASN A 63 -0.65 28.41 14.34
N ALA A 64 -1.95 28.60 14.64
CA ALA A 64 -3.03 28.04 13.82
C ALA A 64 -2.97 28.52 12.37
N ARG A 65 -2.81 29.83 12.15
CA ARG A 65 -2.71 30.43 10.82
C ARG A 65 -1.50 29.92 10.04
N ARG A 66 -0.35 29.82 10.72
CA ARG A 66 0.88 29.31 10.13
C ARG A 66 0.73 27.84 9.69
N SER A 67 0.17 26.99 10.56
CA SER A 67 -0.02 25.58 10.26
C SER A 67 -1.07 25.38 9.15
N GLU A 68 -2.14 26.17 9.12
CA GLU A 68 -3.13 26.15 8.02
C GLU A 68 -2.51 26.58 6.67
N GLU A 69 -1.69 27.63 6.66
CA GLU A 69 -1.00 28.10 5.45
C GLU A 69 -0.04 27.03 4.91
N LEU A 70 0.78 26.44 5.78
CA LEU A 70 1.67 25.34 5.40
C LEU A 70 0.89 24.11 4.92
N ALA A 71 -0.23 23.79 5.55
CA ALA A 71 -1.10 22.70 5.12
C ALA A 71 -1.64 22.91 3.70
N ARG A 72 -2.08 24.12 3.37
CA ARG A 72 -2.54 24.48 2.01
C ARG A 72 -1.45 24.28 0.97
N LEU A 73 -0.25 24.82 1.22
CA LEU A 73 0.88 24.68 0.30
C LEU A 73 1.27 23.22 0.05
N ARG A 74 1.16 22.37 1.08
CA ARG A 74 1.39 20.92 0.97
C ARG A 74 0.26 20.23 0.22
N ALA A 75 -0.99 20.58 0.51
CA ALA A 75 -2.15 20.02 -0.18
C ALA A 75 -2.10 20.27 -1.70
N ASP A 76 -1.70 21.47 -2.12
CA ASP A 76 -1.56 21.82 -3.54
C ASP A 76 -0.48 20.97 -4.24
N ARG A 77 0.52 20.50 -3.50
CA ARG A 77 1.61 19.65 -4.00
C ARG A 77 1.29 18.15 -3.98
N TYR A 78 0.19 17.73 -3.36
CA TYR A 78 -0.16 16.32 -3.21
C TYR A 78 -0.24 15.55 -4.53
N ALA A 79 -0.69 16.20 -5.61
CA ALA A 79 -0.75 15.61 -6.94
C ALA A 79 0.63 15.14 -7.47
N TYR A 80 1.72 15.69 -6.95
CA TYR A 80 3.09 15.39 -7.37
C TYR A 80 3.89 14.60 -6.32
N ASP A 81 3.62 14.83 -5.02
CA ASP A 81 4.27 14.13 -3.92
C ASP A 81 3.22 13.59 -2.92
N PRO A 82 2.99 12.26 -2.90
CA PRO A 82 2.04 11.65 -1.97
C PRO A 82 2.31 11.96 -0.49
N ARG A 83 3.57 12.18 -0.09
CA ARG A 83 3.93 12.54 1.29
C ARG A 83 3.29 13.86 1.73
N ASP A 84 3.15 14.79 0.79
CA ASP A 84 2.62 16.12 1.10
C ASP A 84 1.13 16.07 1.43
N GLY A 85 0.37 15.12 0.88
CA GLY A 85 -1.04 14.92 1.25
C GLY A 85 -1.21 14.49 2.70
N VAL A 86 -0.41 13.52 3.15
CA VAL A 86 -0.43 13.06 4.55
C VAL A 86 -0.01 14.19 5.50
N ARG A 87 1.11 14.85 5.20
CA ARG A 87 1.62 15.95 6.02
C ARG A 87 0.67 17.14 6.07
N ALA A 88 -0.02 17.45 4.97
CA ALA A 88 -1.05 18.48 4.93
C ALA A 88 -2.22 18.17 5.87
N VAL A 89 -2.71 16.93 5.91
CA VAL A 89 -3.77 16.51 6.85
C VAL A 89 -3.33 16.72 8.29
N LEU A 90 -2.12 16.29 8.65
CA LEU A 90 -1.58 16.47 10.00
C LEU A 90 -1.44 17.96 10.38
N LEU A 91 -1.00 18.80 9.44
CA LEU A 91 -0.90 20.25 9.65
C LEU A 91 -2.28 20.93 9.80
N TYR A 92 -3.30 20.49 9.06
CA TYR A 92 -4.66 20.99 9.27
C TYR A 92 -5.23 20.55 10.63
N GLN A 93 -4.94 19.33 11.09
CA GLN A 93 -5.32 18.87 12.43
C GLN A 93 -4.61 19.69 13.52
N GLU A 94 -3.34 20.06 13.29
CA GLU A 94 -2.61 20.95 14.20
C GLU A 94 -3.25 22.33 14.22
N ALA A 95 -3.56 22.90 13.06
CA ALA A 95 -4.27 24.17 12.95
C ALA A 95 -5.63 24.13 13.66
N GLU A 96 -6.40 23.05 13.49
CA GLU A 96 -7.66 22.81 14.21
C GLU A 96 -7.44 22.86 15.73
N SER A 97 -6.43 22.14 16.23
CA SER A 97 -6.11 22.13 17.67
C SER A 97 -5.72 23.51 18.21
N CYS A 98 -5.00 24.31 17.42
CA CYS A 98 -4.60 25.66 17.81
C CYS A 98 -5.76 26.67 17.71
N TYR A 99 -6.61 26.56 16.69
CA TYR A 99 -7.82 27.38 16.60
C TYR A 99 -8.77 27.11 17.76
N ARG A 100 -8.88 25.84 18.20
CA ARG A 100 -9.61 25.46 19.42
C ARG A 100 -9.02 26.15 20.66
N ALA A 101 -7.70 26.08 20.83
CA ALA A 101 -7.02 26.71 21.96
C ALA A 101 -7.16 28.24 21.98
N ALA A 102 -7.25 28.86 20.80
CA ALA A 102 -7.47 30.30 20.64
C ALA A 102 -8.95 30.73 20.73
N GLY A 103 -9.90 29.79 20.83
CA GLY A 103 -11.35 30.08 20.82
C GLY A 103 -11.86 30.63 19.48
N TYR A 104 -11.18 30.36 18.36
CA TYR A 104 -11.56 30.87 17.04
C TYR A 104 -12.30 29.82 16.20
N GLU A 105 -13.61 29.73 16.41
CA GLU A 105 -14.50 28.71 15.81
C GLU A 105 -14.53 28.71 14.27
N ILE A 106 -14.44 29.88 13.63
CA ILE A 106 -14.48 29.97 12.16
C ILE A 106 -13.26 29.26 11.55
N GLY A 107 -12.07 29.47 12.12
CA GLY A 107 -10.84 28.81 11.67
C GLY A 107 -10.83 27.33 12.00
N LEU A 108 -11.37 26.96 13.16
CA LEU A 108 -11.58 25.57 13.58
C LEU A 108 -12.38 24.80 12.52
N HIS A 109 -13.60 25.24 12.21
CA HIS A 109 -14.48 24.56 11.26
C HIS A 109 -13.91 24.54 9.83
N ARG A 110 -13.18 25.58 9.44
CA ARG A 110 -12.52 25.63 8.12
C ARG A 110 -11.41 24.58 8.03
N SER A 111 -10.51 24.57 9.01
CA SER A 111 -9.38 23.62 9.06
C SER A 111 -9.87 22.19 9.18
N HIS A 112 -10.89 21.96 10.00
CA HIS A 112 -11.51 20.64 10.16
C HIS A 112 -12.10 20.09 8.85
N ARG A 113 -12.83 20.94 8.09
CA ARG A 113 -13.38 20.53 6.78
C ARG A 113 -12.27 20.25 5.77
N ALA A 114 -11.23 21.08 5.73
CA ALA A 114 -10.08 20.88 4.86
C ALA A 114 -9.34 19.57 5.19
N ALA A 115 -9.07 19.32 6.48
CA ALA A 115 -8.46 18.09 6.97
C ALA A 115 -9.29 16.86 6.57
N SER A 116 -10.60 16.90 6.84
CA SER A 116 -11.49 15.76 6.60
C SER A 116 -11.61 15.43 5.11
N GLY A 117 -11.77 16.45 4.27
CA GLY A 117 -11.84 16.27 2.81
C GLY A 117 -10.57 15.66 2.24
N LEU A 118 -9.41 16.24 2.61
CA LEU A 118 -8.12 15.73 2.14
C LEU A 118 -7.81 14.33 2.71
N ALA A 119 -8.16 14.06 3.97
CA ALA A 119 -7.96 12.74 4.58
C ALA A 119 -8.77 11.64 3.89
N VAL A 120 -10.01 11.95 3.45
CA VAL A 120 -10.80 11.02 2.63
C VAL A 120 -10.09 10.75 1.31
N GLN A 121 -9.66 11.79 0.60
CA GLN A 121 -8.95 11.63 -0.67
C GLN A 121 -7.68 10.79 -0.52
N VAL A 122 -6.82 11.11 0.44
CA VAL A 122 -5.56 10.38 0.69
C VAL A 122 -5.82 8.92 1.06
N ARG A 123 -6.85 8.63 1.88
CA ARG A 123 -7.23 7.24 2.21
C ARG A 123 -7.75 6.48 1.00
N THR A 124 -8.55 7.13 0.14
CA THR A 124 -9.03 6.52 -1.11
C THR A 124 -7.86 6.16 -2.02
N ASP A 125 -6.92 7.09 -2.19
CA ASP A 125 -5.72 6.86 -3.01
C ASP A 125 -4.81 5.77 -2.42
N TYR A 126 -4.67 5.72 -1.09
CA TYR A 126 -3.94 4.66 -0.40
C TYR A 126 -4.60 3.29 -0.61
N ALA A 127 -5.92 3.19 -0.44
CA ALA A 127 -6.66 1.95 -0.68
C ALA A 127 -6.57 1.51 -2.16
N ALA A 128 -6.65 2.45 -3.09
CA ALA A 128 -6.51 2.18 -4.52
C ALA A 128 -5.10 1.67 -4.87
N ALA A 129 -4.05 2.34 -4.37
CA ALA A 129 -2.66 1.92 -4.59
C ALA A 129 -2.40 0.51 -4.04
N ARG A 130 -2.97 0.17 -2.88
CA ARG A 130 -2.92 -1.18 -2.30
C ARG A 130 -3.56 -2.21 -3.23
N LEU A 131 -4.79 -1.96 -3.68
CA LEU A 131 -5.48 -2.86 -4.60
C LEU A 131 -4.73 -3.02 -5.93
N ASN A 132 -4.21 -1.92 -6.48
CA ASN A 132 -3.43 -1.92 -7.71
C ASN A 132 -2.16 -2.74 -7.58
N LEU A 133 -1.43 -2.62 -6.46
CA LEU A 133 -0.26 -3.43 -6.19
C LEU A 133 -0.59 -4.92 -6.25
N LEU A 134 -1.66 -5.34 -5.59
CA LEU A 134 -2.06 -6.74 -5.54
C LEU A 134 -2.42 -7.28 -6.92
N ASN A 135 -3.25 -6.54 -7.65
CA ASN A 135 -3.62 -6.87 -9.03
C ASN A 135 -2.41 -6.87 -9.97
N ALA A 136 -1.41 -6.02 -9.71
CA ALA A 136 -0.17 -5.98 -10.50
C ALA A 136 0.74 -7.18 -10.19
N LEU A 137 0.86 -7.58 -8.92
CA LEU A 137 1.62 -8.76 -8.51
C LEU A 137 0.99 -10.05 -9.04
N GLU A 138 -0.34 -10.19 -8.94
CA GLU A 138 -1.09 -11.35 -9.43
C GLU A 138 -0.94 -11.53 -10.95
N ARG A 139 -0.99 -10.43 -11.71
CA ARG A 139 -0.88 -10.42 -13.17
C ARG A 139 0.55 -10.23 -13.68
N GLU A 140 1.54 -10.31 -12.81
CA GLU A 140 2.96 -10.18 -13.14
C GLU A 140 3.32 -8.87 -13.87
N ARG A 141 2.57 -7.78 -13.61
CA ARG A 141 2.83 -6.44 -14.16
C ARG A 141 3.88 -5.73 -13.31
N TRP A 142 5.14 -6.18 -13.40
CA TRP A 142 6.21 -5.81 -12.49
C TRP A 142 6.52 -4.30 -12.43
N SER A 143 6.47 -3.59 -13.56
CA SER A 143 6.68 -2.14 -13.60
C SER A 143 5.59 -1.37 -12.84
N VAL A 144 4.33 -1.79 -12.98
CA VAL A 144 3.20 -1.22 -12.25
C VAL A 144 3.32 -1.54 -10.76
N ALA A 145 3.62 -2.79 -10.40
CA ALA A 145 3.83 -3.19 -9.01
C ALA A 145 4.91 -2.35 -8.33
N LEU A 146 6.05 -2.13 -9.00
CA LEU A 146 7.13 -1.30 -8.48
C LEU A 146 6.69 0.15 -8.24
N SER A 147 5.91 0.71 -9.17
CA SER A 147 5.37 2.07 -9.03
C SER A 147 4.44 2.18 -7.83
N GLU A 148 3.54 1.22 -7.64
CA GLU A 148 2.60 1.23 -6.52
C GLU A 148 3.31 1.01 -5.18
N ILE A 149 4.33 0.13 -5.10
CA ILE A 149 5.14 -0.03 -3.89
C ILE A 149 5.79 1.30 -3.48
N ARG A 150 6.41 2.01 -4.43
CA ARG A 150 7.04 3.31 -4.16
C ARG A 150 6.02 4.34 -3.67
N ARG A 151 4.85 4.40 -4.30
CA ARG A 151 3.76 5.30 -3.87
C ARG A 151 3.30 4.98 -2.44
N LEU A 152 3.13 3.70 -2.13
CA LEU A 152 2.71 3.23 -0.81
C LEU A 152 3.75 3.58 0.26
N LEU A 153 5.04 3.33 0.00
CA LEU A 153 6.14 3.72 0.89
C LEU A 153 6.17 5.24 1.15
N LEU A 154 5.86 6.06 0.14
CA LEU A 154 5.76 7.51 0.32
C LEU A 154 4.55 7.91 1.19
N LEU A 155 3.40 7.27 1.00
CA LEU A 155 2.21 7.50 1.83
C LEU A 155 2.38 7.03 3.28
N THR A 156 3.27 6.07 3.52
CA THR A 156 3.54 5.50 4.84
C THR A 156 4.90 5.95 5.43
N ASP A 157 5.56 6.95 4.86
CA ASP A 157 6.89 7.42 5.28
C ASP A 157 6.93 7.91 6.75
N HIS A 158 5.80 8.42 7.25
CA HIS A 158 5.66 8.88 8.64
C HIS A 158 5.30 7.74 9.61
N ILE A 159 4.89 6.59 9.10
CA ILE A 159 4.61 5.42 9.93
C ILE A 159 5.95 4.81 10.33
N GLY A 160 6.12 4.57 11.63
CA GLY A 160 7.32 3.92 12.16
C GLY A 160 7.37 2.43 11.76
N ARG A 161 7.75 1.58 12.71
CA ARG A 161 7.76 0.13 12.46
C ARG A 161 6.35 -0.40 12.29
N HIS A 162 6.10 -1.07 11.18
CA HIS A 162 4.82 -1.71 10.88
C HIS A 162 5.05 -2.84 9.88
N GLU A 163 4.45 -4.02 10.12
CA GLU A 163 4.67 -5.22 9.31
C GLU A 163 4.39 -5.00 7.81
N TYR A 164 3.30 -4.31 7.50
CA TYR A 164 3.00 -3.89 6.13
C TYR A 164 4.11 -3.07 5.45
N VAL A 165 4.73 -2.12 6.16
CA VAL A 165 5.82 -1.28 5.61
C VAL A 165 7.08 -2.11 5.44
N ASP A 166 7.38 -2.99 6.40
CA ASP A 166 8.50 -3.93 6.32
C ASP A 166 8.35 -4.88 5.13
N TRP A 167 7.14 -5.41 4.90
CA TRP A 167 6.81 -6.22 3.73
C TRP A 167 7.02 -5.47 2.42
N LEU A 168 6.54 -4.22 2.31
CA LEU A 168 6.78 -3.39 1.12
C LEU A 168 8.28 -3.23 0.83
N ASN A 169 9.08 -2.96 1.86
CA ASN A 169 10.52 -2.84 1.72
C ASN A 169 11.17 -4.16 1.28
N GLU A 170 10.76 -5.29 1.86
CA GLU A 170 11.29 -6.61 1.51
C GLU A 170 11.02 -6.98 0.05
N ILE A 171 9.79 -6.80 -0.44
CA ILE A 171 9.42 -7.20 -1.80
C ILE A 171 10.00 -6.25 -2.87
N THR A 172 10.36 -5.02 -2.51
CA THR A 172 10.81 -3.98 -3.46
C THR A 172 11.97 -4.45 -4.33
N GLY A 173 13.00 -5.05 -3.73
CA GLY A 173 14.19 -5.50 -4.45
C GLY A 173 13.87 -6.58 -5.49
N ARG A 174 13.08 -7.58 -5.12
CA ARG A 174 12.64 -8.66 -6.03
C ARG A 174 11.80 -8.12 -7.19
N VAL A 175 10.84 -7.24 -6.90
CA VAL A 175 9.97 -6.64 -7.92
C VAL A 175 10.79 -5.74 -8.87
N ALA A 176 11.78 -5.00 -8.36
CA ALA A 176 12.67 -4.19 -9.18
C ALA A 176 13.49 -5.03 -10.17
N VAL A 177 14.07 -6.14 -9.72
CA VAL A 177 14.81 -7.07 -10.61
C VAL A 177 13.90 -7.59 -11.72
N LYS A 178 12.69 -8.06 -11.38
CA LYS A 178 11.73 -8.54 -12.38
C LYS A 178 11.28 -7.45 -13.35
N ALA A 179 11.05 -6.23 -12.86
CA ALA A 179 10.67 -5.10 -13.70
C ALA A 179 11.75 -4.74 -14.72
N SER A 180 13.03 -4.78 -14.32
CA SER A 180 14.16 -4.51 -15.23
C SER A 180 14.39 -5.60 -16.28
N ALA A 181 14.00 -6.85 -15.98
CA ALA A 181 14.11 -7.95 -16.94
C ALA A 181 12.96 -7.98 -17.98
N ALA A 182 11.88 -7.25 -17.71
CA ALA A 182 10.69 -7.17 -18.58
C ALA A 182 10.68 -5.93 -19.49
N SER A 183 11.65 -5.02 -19.34
CA SER A 183 11.87 -3.85 -20.18
C SER A 183 12.91 -4.12 -21.26
#